data_AF-A0A7C1QCC2-F1
#
_entry.id   AF-A0A7C1QCC2-F1
#
_cell.length_a   1.000
_cell.length_b   1.000
_cell.length_c   1.000
_cell.angle_alpha   90.00
_cell.angle_beta   90.00
_cell.angle_gamma   90.00
#
_symmetry.space_group_name_H-M   'P 1'
#
loop_
_entity.id
_entity.type
_entity.pdbx_description
1 polymer ?
#
loop_
_entity_poly.entity_id
_entity_poly.type
_entity_poly.pdbx_seq_one_letter_code
_entity_poly.pdbx_strand_id
1 'polypeptide(L)'
;MDEKALASFREGKDKNWKEDKESPLTDKQKRTFKGLKYFPPNKDLSFELSLDTNIPEVGKEVVIKTTGGDEQVYKRAGKINFQVEGEEVETIVFEDPEVEQFQYYLIFKDSTTGKETYENGRMMQVEKKGDKLVVDFNYAYNPYSSYNDNWDCPITPEENTLNVPIKAGEKKFND
;
A
#
# COMPACT_ATOMS: atom_id res chain seq x y z
N MET A 1 14.12 -8.84 0.31
CA MET A 1 13.89 -8.09 -0.95
C MET A 1 14.96 -8.37 -2.01
N ASP A 2 14.55 -8.66 -3.24
CA ASP A 2 15.42 -8.71 -4.43
C ASP A 2 15.35 -7.36 -5.17
N GLU A 3 16.45 -6.63 -5.17
CA GLU A 3 16.52 -5.29 -5.79
C GLU A 3 16.35 -5.30 -7.31
N LYS A 4 16.77 -6.38 -8.00
CA LYS A 4 16.60 -6.49 -9.46
C LYS A 4 15.14 -6.72 -9.82
N ALA A 5 14.47 -7.58 -9.05
CA ALA A 5 13.03 -7.81 -9.19
C ALA A 5 12.25 -6.52 -8.92
N LEU A 6 12.61 -5.78 -7.86
CA LEU A 6 12.00 -4.49 -7.54
C LEU A 6 12.21 -3.44 -8.64
N ALA A 7 13.44 -3.33 -9.18
CA ALA A 7 13.73 -2.41 -10.28
C ALA A 7 12.88 -2.74 -11.53
N SER A 8 12.82 -4.02 -11.89
CA SER A 8 12.00 -4.50 -13.03
C SER A 8 10.51 -4.23 -12.81
N PHE A 9 10.01 -4.42 -11.58
CA PHE A 9 8.64 -4.09 -11.21
C PHE A 9 8.34 -2.60 -11.38
N ARG A 10 9.22 -1.72 -10.88
CA ARG A 10 9.05 -0.27 -10.99
C ARG A 10 9.08 0.20 -12.45
N GLU A 11 10.01 -0.30 -13.26
CA GLU A 11 10.08 0.00 -14.69
C GLU A 11 8.82 -0.45 -15.44
N GLY A 12 8.34 -1.66 -15.15
CA GLY A 12 7.10 -2.18 -15.73
C GLY A 12 5.89 -1.32 -15.35
N LYS A 13 5.79 -0.93 -14.08
CA LYS A 13 4.72 -0.06 -13.59
C LYS A 13 4.76 1.32 -14.26
N ASP A 14 5.93 1.95 -14.35
CA ASP A 14 6.10 3.24 -15.01
C ASP A 14 5.70 3.17 -16.49
N LYS A 15 6.09 2.10 -17.18
CA LYS A 15 5.68 1.87 -18.57
C LYS A 15 4.15 1.76 -18.67
N ASN A 16 3.53 0.96 -17.81
CA ASN A 16 2.07 0.80 -17.78
C ASN A 16 1.36 2.13 -17.49
N TRP A 17 1.85 2.92 -16.53
CA TRP A 17 1.28 4.24 -16.22
C TRP A 17 1.32 5.18 -17.42
N LYS A 18 2.37 5.08 -18.25
CA LYS A 18 2.53 5.92 -19.44
C LYS A 18 1.68 5.45 -20.63
N GLU A 19 1.59 4.14 -20.85
CA GLU A 19 1.09 3.58 -22.11
C GLU A 19 -0.33 3.00 -22.01
N ASP A 20 -0.71 2.49 -20.84
CA ASP A 20 -1.95 1.74 -20.67
C ASP A 20 -3.19 2.65 -20.72
N LYS A 21 -4.30 2.14 -21.27
CA LYS A 21 -5.57 2.89 -21.37
C LYS A 21 -6.27 3.02 -20.02
N GLU A 22 -6.10 2.06 -19.13
CA GLU A 22 -6.65 2.02 -17.78
C GLU A 22 -5.74 2.75 -16.76
N SER A 23 -4.60 3.29 -17.21
CA SER A 23 -3.74 4.10 -16.37
C SER A 23 -4.51 5.25 -15.71
N PRO A 24 -4.26 5.53 -14.42
CA PRO A 24 -4.88 6.65 -13.72
C PRO A 24 -4.27 8.00 -14.11
N LEU A 25 -3.32 8.06 -15.05
CA LEU A 25 -2.81 9.33 -15.56
C LEU A 25 -3.72 9.88 -16.67
N THR A 26 -4.04 11.17 -16.59
CA THR A 26 -4.69 11.90 -17.68
C THR A 26 -3.79 11.95 -18.93
N ASP A 27 -4.38 12.15 -20.11
CA ASP A 27 -3.62 12.33 -21.36
C ASP A 27 -2.58 13.44 -21.29
N LYS A 28 -2.89 14.51 -20.53
CA LYS A 28 -1.96 15.62 -20.30
C LYS A 28 -0.77 15.18 -19.47
N GLN A 29 -0.99 14.43 -18.39
CA GLN A 29 0.08 13.89 -17.53
C GLN A 29 0.94 12.89 -18.30
N LYS A 30 0.36 11.97 -19.07
CA LYS A 30 1.10 10.97 -19.87
C LYS A 30 2.11 11.59 -20.83
N ARG A 31 1.80 12.77 -21.41
CA ARG A 31 2.70 13.49 -22.34
C ARG A 31 4.02 13.93 -21.68
N THR A 32 4.00 14.29 -20.41
CA THR A 32 5.17 14.78 -19.67
C THR A 32 5.72 13.77 -18.66
N PHE A 33 5.02 12.66 -18.44
CA PHE A 33 5.39 11.63 -17.48
C PHE A 33 6.76 10.99 -17.79
N LYS A 34 7.61 10.95 -16.75
CA LYS A 34 8.98 10.40 -16.81
C LYS A 34 9.18 9.17 -15.93
N GLY A 35 8.17 8.78 -15.17
CA GLY A 35 8.24 7.75 -14.13
C GLY A 35 7.64 8.26 -12.83
N LEU A 36 7.22 7.33 -11.99
CA LEU A 36 6.78 7.59 -10.62
C LEU A 36 7.99 7.91 -9.74
N LYS A 37 7.73 8.61 -8.63
CA LYS A 37 8.76 8.91 -7.63
C LYS A 37 8.76 7.82 -6.57
N TYR A 38 9.93 7.27 -6.26
CA TYR A 38 10.11 6.23 -5.24
C TYR A 38 11.17 6.63 -4.22
N PHE A 39 11.07 6.07 -3.01
CA PHE A 39 12.21 5.99 -2.11
C PHE A 39 13.28 5.03 -2.66
N PRO A 40 14.57 5.21 -2.28
CA PRO A 40 15.58 4.19 -2.50
C PRO A 40 15.13 2.83 -1.93
N PRO A 41 15.51 1.70 -2.54
CA PRO A 41 15.24 0.38 -1.98
C PRO A 41 15.75 0.29 -0.53
N ASN A 42 14.91 -0.20 0.36
CA ASN A 42 15.20 -0.31 1.78
C ASN A 42 14.92 -1.74 2.28
N LYS A 43 15.99 -2.50 2.54
CA LYS A 43 15.89 -3.90 3.00
C LYS A 43 15.38 -4.03 4.43
N ASP A 44 15.57 -3.01 5.25
CA ASP A 44 15.13 -3.01 6.66
C ASP A 44 13.60 -2.86 6.78
N LEU A 45 12.92 -2.55 5.66
CA LEU A 45 11.46 -2.47 5.55
C LEU A 45 10.87 -3.61 4.71
N SER A 46 11.57 -4.75 4.65
CA SER A 46 11.15 -6.00 3.99
C SER A 46 11.16 -7.13 5.00
N PHE A 47 9.98 -7.67 5.33
CA PHE A 47 9.78 -8.57 6.45
C PHE A 47 9.12 -9.89 6.03
N GLU A 48 9.44 -10.97 6.74
CA GLU A 48 8.65 -12.21 6.76
C GLU A 48 8.00 -12.34 8.15
N LEU A 49 6.70 -12.06 8.25
CA LEU A 49 5.96 -11.91 9.51
C LEU A 49 4.92 -13.00 9.70
N SER A 50 4.63 -13.35 10.95
CA SER A 50 3.47 -14.19 11.27
C SER A 50 2.21 -13.32 11.34
N LEU A 51 1.11 -13.82 10.78
CA LEU A 51 -0.21 -13.22 10.95
C LEU A 51 -0.81 -13.71 12.27
N ASP A 52 -1.01 -12.79 13.22
CA ASP A 52 -1.74 -13.05 14.46
C ASP A 52 -3.25 -12.95 14.21
N THR A 53 -3.92 -14.09 14.24
CA THR A 53 -5.38 -14.19 14.11
C THR A 53 -6.10 -14.23 15.46
N ASN A 54 -5.38 -14.13 16.58
CA ASN A 54 -5.95 -14.14 17.93
C ASN A 54 -6.24 -12.70 18.42
N ILE A 55 -6.95 -11.94 17.59
CA ILE A 55 -7.35 -10.56 17.87
C ILE A 55 -8.87 -10.41 17.74
N PRO A 56 -9.47 -9.35 18.31
CA PRO A 56 -10.89 -9.07 18.10
C PRO A 56 -11.23 -8.90 16.63
N GLU A 57 -12.42 -9.38 16.25
CA GLU A 57 -13.06 -9.12 14.95
C GLU A 57 -12.38 -9.73 13.72
N VAL A 58 -11.49 -10.71 13.90
CA VAL A 58 -10.97 -11.50 12.77
C VAL A 58 -12.10 -12.16 11.99
N GLY A 59 -12.01 -12.11 10.67
CA GLY A 59 -13.00 -12.63 9.72
C GLY A 59 -14.24 -11.75 9.55
N LYS A 60 -14.42 -10.71 10.38
CA LYS A 60 -15.52 -9.76 10.20
C LYS A 60 -15.22 -8.78 9.06
N GLU A 61 -16.29 -8.35 8.42
CA GLU A 61 -16.24 -7.30 7.41
C GLU A 61 -15.97 -5.93 8.05
N VAL A 62 -15.14 -5.15 7.37
CA VAL A 62 -14.79 -3.78 7.67
C VAL A 62 -15.12 -2.96 6.44
N VAL A 63 -15.97 -1.96 6.62
CA VAL A 63 -16.34 -1.03 5.56
C VAL A 63 -15.33 0.10 5.52
N ILE A 64 -14.53 0.15 4.46
CA ILE A 64 -13.61 1.24 4.18
C ILE A 64 -14.32 2.22 3.25
N LYS A 65 -14.70 3.37 3.81
CA LYS A 65 -15.29 4.47 3.05
C LYS A 65 -14.27 5.06 2.10
N THR A 66 -14.75 5.57 0.97
CA THR A 66 -13.94 6.29 0.02
C THR A 66 -14.26 7.79 0.02
N THR A 67 -13.37 8.64 -0.52
CA THR A 67 -13.55 10.10 -0.52
C THR A 67 -14.77 10.60 -1.30
N GLY A 68 -15.23 9.86 -2.31
CA GLY A 68 -16.44 10.20 -3.10
C GLY A 68 -17.74 9.68 -2.52
N GLY A 69 -17.68 8.97 -1.38
CA GLY A 69 -18.84 8.45 -0.68
C GLY A 69 -19.17 6.99 -0.98
N ASP A 70 -18.46 6.35 -1.91
CA ASP A 70 -18.55 4.91 -2.13
C ASP A 70 -17.90 4.14 -0.98
N GLU A 71 -18.24 2.85 -0.85
CA GLU A 71 -17.77 1.97 0.21
C GLU A 71 -17.12 0.71 -0.37
N GLN A 72 -15.94 0.34 0.16
CA GLN A 72 -15.27 -0.93 -0.14
C GLN A 72 -15.34 -1.84 1.08
N VAL A 73 -15.65 -3.11 0.88
CA VAL A 73 -15.75 -4.09 1.96
C VAL A 73 -14.50 -4.95 1.97
N TYR A 74 -13.81 -4.97 3.11
CA TYR A 74 -12.68 -5.87 3.37
C TYR A 74 -13.02 -6.78 4.55
N LYS A 75 -12.26 -7.85 4.77
CA LYS A 75 -12.30 -8.64 6.01
C LYS A 75 -11.04 -8.38 6.81
N ARG A 76 -11.16 -8.31 8.14
CA ARG A 76 -9.98 -8.30 9.02
C ARG A 76 -9.34 -9.68 9.01
N ALA A 77 -8.15 -9.82 8.44
CA ALA A 77 -7.43 -11.08 8.37
C ALA A 77 -6.67 -11.38 9.69
N GLY A 78 -6.13 -10.34 10.32
CA GLY A 78 -5.33 -10.47 11.55
C GLY A 78 -4.42 -9.26 11.74
N LYS A 79 -3.43 -9.39 12.63
CA LYS A 79 -2.45 -8.35 12.96
C LYS A 79 -1.05 -8.86 12.67
N ILE A 80 -0.18 -7.96 12.21
CA ILE A 80 1.26 -8.22 12.12
C ILE A 80 1.99 -7.25 13.04
N ASN A 81 3.10 -7.70 13.61
CA ASN A 81 3.95 -6.91 14.49
C ASN A 81 5.38 -6.91 13.93
N PHE A 82 6.01 -5.76 13.89
CA PHE A 82 7.38 -5.57 13.39
C PHE A 82 8.03 -4.36 14.05
N GLN A 83 9.29 -4.08 13.72
CA GLN A 83 10.01 -2.93 14.24
C GLN A 83 10.53 -2.05 13.11
N VAL A 84 10.46 -0.73 13.32
CA VAL A 84 11.03 0.27 12.41
C VAL A 84 11.85 1.23 13.27
N GLU A 85 13.14 1.37 12.95
CA GLU A 85 14.05 2.25 13.69
C GLU A 85 14.09 1.98 15.21
N GLY A 86 13.77 0.75 15.63
CA GLY A 86 13.74 0.33 17.04
C GLY A 86 12.38 0.55 17.74
N GLU A 87 11.40 1.16 17.08
CA GLU A 87 10.04 1.30 17.59
C GLU A 87 9.17 0.11 17.17
N GLU A 88 8.37 -0.42 18.10
CA GLU A 88 7.40 -1.48 17.82
C GLU A 88 6.20 -0.92 17.06
N VAL A 89 5.80 -1.64 16.02
CA VAL A 89 4.71 -1.26 15.12
C VAL A 89 3.76 -2.44 15.00
N GLU A 90 2.47 -2.15 15.13
CA GLU A 90 1.40 -3.10 14.89
C GLU A 90 0.48 -2.55 13.79
N THR A 91 -0.02 -3.42 12.91
CA THR A 91 -1.00 -3.03 11.90
C THR A 91 -1.92 -4.20 11.56
N ILE A 92 -3.16 -3.88 11.22
CA ILE A 92 -4.17 -4.83 10.76
C ILE A 92 -3.95 -5.14 9.27
N VAL A 93 -3.94 -6.43 8.98
CA VAL A 93 -3.96 -6.98 7.63
C VAL A 93 -5.42 -7.20 7.23
N PHE A 94 -5.77 -6.71 6.05
CA PHE A 94 -7.08 -6.90 5.44
C PHE A 94 -7.03 -8.00 4.38
N GLU A 95 -8.17 -8.62 4.10
CA GLU A 95 -8.38 -9.55 2.98
C GLU A 95 -9.55 -9.02 2.15
N ASP A 96 -9.39 -9.02 0.82
CA ASP A 96 -10.48 -8.65 -0.09
C ASP A 96 -11.41 -9.87 -0.29
N PRO A 97 -12.69 -9.81 0.08
CA PRO A 97 -13.62 -10.93 -0.05
C PRO A 97 -14.03 -11.23 -1.50
N GLU A 98 -13.82 -10.29 -2.44
CA GLU A 98 -14.22 -10.45 -3.85
C GLU A 98 -13.12 -11.09 -4.71
N VAL A 99 -11.89 -11.20 -4.19
CA VAL A 99 -10.77 -11.79 -4.90
C VAL A 99 -10.50 -13.22 -4.42
N GLU A 100 -10.49 -14.20 -5.33
CA GLU A 100 -10.20 -15.59 -4.97
C GLU A 100 -8.76 -15.77 -4.45
N GLN A 101 -8.66 -16.32 -3.24
CA GLN A 101 -7.48 -16.80 -2.51
C GLN A 101 -6.31 -15.79 -2.27
N PHE A 102 -6.09 -15.50 -0.98
CA PHE A 102 -4.85 -14.97 -0.38
C PHE A 102 -4.37 -13.59 -0.84
N GLN A 103 -5.25 -12.71 -1.30
CA GLN A 103 -4.89 -11.30 -1.47
C GLN A 103 -5.07 -10.55 -0.14
N TYR A 104 -4.01 -10.58 0.65
CA TYR A 104 -3.90 -9.73 1.82
C TYR A 104 -3.48 -8.33 1.41
N TYR A 105 -3.96 -7.33 2.15
CA TYR A 105 -3.68 -5.93 1.90
C TYR A 105 -3.31 -5.21 3.19
N LEU A 106 -2.34 -4.31 3.07
CA LEU A 106 -2.16 -3.21 4.01
C LEU A 106 -2.65 -1.94 3.35
N ILE A 107 -3.53 -1.23 4.06
CA ILE A 107 -3.96 0.13 3.75
C ILE A 107 -3.53 0.94 4.95
N PHE A 108 -2.58 1.86 4.77
CA PHE A 108 -1.88 2.46 5.91
C PHE A 108 -1.48 3.92 5.67
N LYS A 109 -1.34 4.63 6.79
CA LYS A 109 -0.68 5.93 6.88
C LYS A 109 0.55 5.76 7.74
N ASP A 110 1.53 6.63 7.54
CA ASP A 110 2.76 6.64 8.33
C ASP A 110 3.24 8.08 8.55
N SER A 111 4.31 8.30 9.32
CA SER A 111 4.73 9.67 9.66
C SER A 111 5.25 10.49 8.47
N THR A 112 5.46 9.86 7.31
CA THR A 112 5.77 10.51 6.01
C THR A 112 4.52 10.98 5.24
N THR A 113 3.33 10.52 5.61
CA THR A 113 2.05 10.84 4.95
C THR A 113 1.80 12.35 4.93
N GLY A 114 1.44 12.87 3.75
CA GLY A 114 1.20 14.30 3.52
C GLY A 114 2.46 15.16 3.41
N LYS A 115 3.65 14.60 3.70
CA LYS A 115 4.95 15.29 3.60
C LYS A 115 5.73 14.79 2.39
N GLU A 116 5.99 13.49 2.36
CA GLU A 116 6.78 12.82 1.32
C GLU A 116 5.96 11.79 0.53
N THR A 117 4.89 11.26 1.13
CA THR A 117 3.97 10.27 0.56
C THR A 117 2.56 10.84 0.44
N TYR A 118 1.69 10.15 -0.30
CA TYR A 118 0.33 10.64 -0.57
C TYR A 118 -0.45 10.91 0.72
N GLU A 119 -1.23 11.99 0.75
CA GLU A 119 -1.89 12.52 1.95
C GLU A 119 -2.93 11.57 2.57
N ASN A 120 -3.55 10.71 1.75
CA ASN A 120 -4.58 9.79 2.21
C ASN A 120 -4.03 8.39 2.56
N GLY A 121 -2.72 8.21 2.48
CA GLY A 121 -2.04 6.95 2.78
C GLY A 121 -1.68 6.17 1.53
N ARG A 122 -1.15 4.97 1.75
CA ARG A 122 -0.66 4.06 0.70
C ARG A 122 -1.25 2.68 0.92
N MET A 123 -1.16 1.88 -0.13
CA MET A 123 -1.62 0.49 -0.13
C MET A 123 -0.48 -0.43 -0.51
N MET A 124 -0.57 -1.68 -0.09
CA MET A 124 0.36 -2.73 -0.50
C MET A 124 -0.33 -4.09 -0.46
N GLN A 125 -0.12 -4.86 -1.51
CA GLN A 125 -0.47 -6.27 -1.50
C GLN A 125 0.55 -7.06 -0.67
N VAL A 126 0.06 -7.97 0.14
CA VAL A 126 0.87 -8.82 1.01
C VAL A 126 0.74 -10.26 0.53
N GLU A 127 1.88 -10.87 0.22
CA GLU A 127 1.91 -12.25 -0.26
C GLU A 127 2.03 -13.23 0.91
N LYS A 128 1.34 -14.36 0.81
CA LYS A 128 1.52 -15.47 1.74
C LYS A 128 2.56 -16.45 1.21
N LYS A 129 3.59 -16.74 2.00
CA LYS A 129 4.66 -17.70 1.68
C LYS A 129 4.74 -18.73 2.80
N GLY A 130 4.10 -19.88 2.59
CA GLY A 130 3.95 -20.90 3.63
C GLY A 130 3.04 -20.40 4.76
N ASP A 131 3.59 -20.33 5.97
CA ASP A 131 2.92 -19.83 7.18
C ASP A 131 3.21 -18.35 7.48
N LYS A 132 4.05 -17.69 6.67
CA LYS A 132 4.44 -16.29 6.84
C LYS A 132 3.80 -15.39 5.78
N LEU A 133 3.68 -14.13 6.12
CA LEU A 133 3.37 -13.02 5.22
C LEU A 133 4.66 -12.32 4.82
N VAL A 134 4.85 -12.11 3.51
CA VAL A 134 5.92 -11.28 2.97
C VAL A 134 5.41 -9.85 2.89
N VAL A 135 5.91 -9.01 3.79
CA VAL A 135 5.52 -7.61 3.94
C VAL A 135 6.70 -6.75 3.50
N ASP A 136 6.68 -6.30 2.25
CA ASP A 136 7.78 -5.55 1.65
C ASP A 136 7.34 -4.15 1.21
N PHE A 137 7.51 -3.17 2.11
CA PHE A 137 7.07 -1.78 1.89
C PHE A 137 7.72 -1.11 0.68
N ASN A 138 8.74 -1.71 0.06
CA ASN A 138 9.29 -1.23 -1.21
C ASN A 138 8.31 -1.32 -2.39
N TYR A 139 7.28 -2.15 -2.25
CA TYR A 139 6.18 -2.31 -3.19
C TYR A 139 4.93 -1.51 -2.80
N ALA A 140 4.95 -0.76 -1.69
CA ALA A 140 3.84 0.11 -1.32
C ALA A 140 3.61 1.18 -2.39
N TYR A 141 2.35 1.37 -2.77
CA TYR A 141 1.94 2.23 -3.86
C TYR A 141 0.84 3.21 -3.45
N ASN A 142 0.74 4.30 -4.20
CA ASN A 142 -0.34 5.26 -4.00
C ASN A 142 -1.63 4.76 -4.70
N PRO A 143 -2.82 4.94 -4.08
CA PRO A 143 -4.10 4.66 -4.73
C PRO A 143 -4.29 5.54 -5.97
N TYR A 144 -5.20 5.14 -6.88
CA TYR A 144 -5.40 5.84 -8.17
C TYR A 144 -5.79 7.31 -8.03
N SER A 145 -6.53 7.63 -6.98
CA SER A 145 -6.91 8.98 -6.57
C SER A 145 -5.73 9.91 -6.31
N SER A 146 -4.53 9.39 -6.05
CA SER A 146 -3.33 10.22 -5.91
C SER A 146 -2.87 10.87 -7.22
N TYR A 147 -3.37 10.38 -8.37
CA TYR A 147 -2.93 10.82 -9.70
C TYR A 147 -3.91 11.81 -10.34
N ASN A 148 -5.21 11.70 -10.05
CA ASN A 148 -6.23 12.65 -10.49
C ASN A 148 -7.50 12.56 -9.63
N ASP A 149 -8.31 13.62 -9.64
CA ASP A 149 -9.50 13.78 -8.80
C ASP A 149 -10.74 12.99 -9.27
N ASN A 150 -10.64 12.17 -10.32
CA ASN A 150 -11.75 11.37 -10.82
C ASN A 150 -11.90 10.02 -10.09
N TRP A 151 -11.08 9.76 -9.08
CA TRP A 151 -11.06 8.50 -8.35
C TRP A 151 -11.18 8.74 -6.87
N ASP A 152 -11.91 7.85 -6.20
CA ASP A 152 -12.09 7.93 -4.77
C ASP A 152 -10.99 7.17 -4.03
N CYS A 153 -10.48 7.78 -2.94
CA CYS A 153 -9.45 7.17 -2.11
C CYS A 153 -10.11 6.34 -1.02
N PRO A 154 -9.68 5.09 -0.76
CA PRO A 154 -10.02 4.43 0.50
C PRO A 154 -9.48 5.25 1.67
N ILE A 155 -10.34 5.49 2.67
CA ILE A 155 -9.97 6.18 3.90
C ILE A 155 -9.29 5.17 4.81
N THR A 156 -7.99 5.36 5.00
CA THR A 156 -7.18 4.49 5.88
C THR A 156 -7.80 4.41 7.28
N PRO A 157 -8.09 3.20 7.80
CA PRO A 157 -8.55 3.01 9.18
C PRO A 157 -7.55 3.56 10.20
N GLU A 158 -8.03 4.15 11.30
CA GLU A 158 -7.19 4.79 12.31
C GLU A 158 -6.13 3.84 12.88
N GLU A 159 -6.51 2.59 13.12
CA GLU A 159 -5.65 1.51 13.60
C GLU A 159 -4.48 1.12 12.67
N ASN A 160 -4.52 1.57 11.41
CA ASN A 160 -3.41 1.43 10.45
C ASN A 160 -2.67 2.76 10.21
N THR A 161 -2.73 3.68 11.17
CA THR A 161 -1.89 4.88 11.19
C THR A 161 -0.65 4.62 12.02
N LEU A 162 0.48 4.46 11.35
CA LEU A 162 1.77 4.13 11.96
C LEU A 162 2.49 5.42 12.39
N ASN A 163 3.04 5.46 13.60
CA ASN A 163 3.77 6.65 14.09
C ASN A 163 5.23 6.70 13.62
N VAL A 164 5.71 5.65 12.95
CA VAL A 164 7.06 5.53 12.40
C VAL A 164 7.14 5.99 10.95
N PRO A 165 8.32 6.38 10.43
CA PRO A 165 8.49 6.71 9.02
C PRO A 165 8.71 5.46 8.15
N ILE A 166 7.82 5.21 7.19
CA ILE A 166 7.99 4.11 6.22
C ILE A 166 8.62 4.67 4.93
N LYS A 167 9.94 4.84 4.94
CA LYS A 167 10.75 5.36 3.82
C LYS A 167 11.11 4.27 2.79
N ALA A 168 10.08 3.62 2.26
CA ALA A 168 10.15 2.65 1.17
C ALA A 168 8.92 2.82 0.28
N GLY A 169 8.99 2.36 -0.98
CA GLY A 169 7.86 2.41 -1.91
C GLY A 169 7.66 3.78 -2.57
N GLU A 170 6.44 4.03 -3.03
CA GLU A 170 6.08 5.25 -3.76
C GLU A 170 6.06 6.47 -2.85
N LYS A 171 6.56 7.58 -3.41
CA LYS A 171 6.40 8.94 -2.90
C LYS A 171 5.18 9.59 -3.52
N LYS A 172 4.77 10.75 -3.00
CA LYS A 172 3.69 11.55 -3.61
C LYS A 172 4.02 11.89 -5.07
N PHE A 173 3.01 11.80 -5.94
CA PHE A 173 3.16 12.06 -7.37
C PHE A 173 3.39 13.56 -7.66
N ASN A 174 2.50 14.39 -7.12
CA ASN A 174 2.59 15.84 -7.17
C ASN A 174 3.32 16.37 -5.94
N ASP A 175 4.05 17.48 -6.08
CA ASP A 175 4.71 18.16 -4.97
C ASP A 175 3.77 19.16 -4.28
#